data_AF-A0A2T4WRK4-F1
#
_entry.id   AF-A0A2T4WRK4-F1
#
_cell.length_a   1.000
_cell.length_b   1.000
_cell.length_c   1.000
_cell.angle_alpha   90.00
_cell.angle_beta   90.00
_cell.angle_gamma   90.00
#
_symmetry.space_group_name_H-M   'P 1'
#
loop_
_entity.id
_entity.type
_entity.pdbx_description
1 polymer ?
#
loop_
_entity_poly.entity_id
_entity_poly.type
_entity_poly.pdbx_seq_one_letter_code
_entity_poly.pdbx_strand_id
1 'polypeptide(L)'
;MNPSANGWITKLLRELSQNQNFLDQTEESFYSDLKESGFIYGNNKSIVVSFIDVQDLSDEEICKINLYIALYFAHYKSNSKLKFIDSITDFYKTIDVYKSSFLNSIFSDKISNSLLEKIIHKRIQIDDNILIKNFNYFLINALLYVDVLAYKKYLTSNLISTNYIKKLEASIESIVLDVLNSKLTKTKYDESLIRLFESSMRYQANDYITHEEAIANLISKHEKWYLFDIACMSTWSDKIIDEKEQLFLHQLGTKLILSQETINTSITSVNSFFTKYKDNIDLLSSRNIAKNFYDNSSKMVSKLVSRNKKRLQKELQQSKELMVLISQSTVRDLSREESKQLQEQLLDVIKTIPSLAIFMLPGGALLLPLFVKLIPKLLPSAFDDNRIEE
;
A
#
# COMPACT_ATOMS: atom_id res chain seq x y z
N MET A 1 -10.69 7.51 10.90
CA MET A 1 -9.27 7.93 11.12
C MET A 1 -8.67 8.34 9.79
N ASN A 2 -7.63 9.20 9.72
CA ASN A 2 -6.97 9.56 8.45
C ASN A 2 -5.46 9.22 8.51
N PRO A 3 -5.01 8.08 7.97
CA PRO A 3 -3.59 7.68 7.95
C PRO A 3 -2.66 8.55 7.10
N SER A 4 -3.21 9.54 6.37
CA SER A 4 -2.44 10.55 5.64
C SER A 4 -2.20 11.83 6.45
N ALA A 5 -2.71 11.92 7.68
CA ALA A 5 -2.55 13.07 8.56
C ALA A 5 -1.80 12.69 9.85
N ASN A 6 -1.05 13.62 10.41
CA ASN A 6 -0.32 13.42 11.67
C ASN A 6 -1.26 13.01 12.82
N GLY A 7 -0.76 12.15 13.72
CA GLY A 7 -1.46 11.67 14.91
C GLY A 7 -2.41 10.50 14.66
N TRP A 8 -2.36 9.87 13.48
CA TRP A 8 -3.16 8.69 13.17
C TRP A 8 -2.73 7.47 13.98
N ILE A 9 -1.44 7.28 14.29
CA ILE A 9 -0.98 6.16 15.12
C ILE A 9 -1.51 6.31 16.56
N THR A 10 -1.50 7.53 17.10
CA THR A 10 -2.07 7.79 18.44
C THR A 10 -3.55 7.44 18.50
N LYS A 11 -4.31 7.78 17.45
CA LYS A 11 -5.73 7.40 17.34
C LYS A 11 -5.88 5.90 17.20
N LEU A 12 -5.11 5.26 16.33
CA LEU A 12 -5.14 3.82 16.13
C LEU A 12 -4.86 3.05 17.43
N LEU A 13 -3.82 3.43 18.16
CA LEU A 13 -3.47 2.82 19.45
C LEU A 13 -4.63 2.89 20.45
N ARG A 14 -5.37 3.99 20.48
CA ARG A 14 -6.55 4.12 21.34
C ARG A 14 -7.62 3.11 20.95
N GLU A 15 -7.94 2.98 19.66
CA GLU A 15 -8.92 2.00 19.18
C GLU A 15 -8.47 0.55 19.44
N LEU A 16 -7.18 0.24 19.24
CA LEU A 16 -6.59 -1.07 19.55
C LEU A 16 -6.61 -1.39 21.05
N SER A 17 -6.36 -0.39 21.90
CA SER A 17 -6.37 -0.57 23.36
C SER A 17 -7.77 -0.90 23.89
N GLN A 18 -8.82 -0.44 23.21
CA GLN A 18 -10.22 -0.69 23.54
C GLN A 18 -10.73 -2.04 23.00
N ASN A 19 -10.07 -2.60 21.98
CA ASN A 19 -10.50 -3.82 21.28
C ASN A 19 -9.34 -4.80 21.13
N GLN A 20 -9.09 -5.61 22.17
CA GLN A 20 -7.92 -6.49 22.22
C GLN A 20 -8.19 -7.93 21.75
N ASN A 21 -9.44 -8.29 21.43
CA ASN A 21 -9.83 -9.67 21.09
C ASN A 21 -9.01 -10.28 19.93
N PHE A 22 -8.58 -9.48 18.97
CA PHE A 22 -7.75 -9.96 17.86
C PHE A 22 -6.37 -10.46 18.33
N LEU A 23 -5.87 -9.96 19.47
CA LEU A 23 -4.59 -10.39 20.04
C LEU A 23 -4.63 -11.81 20.59
N ASP A 24 -5.81 -12.35 20.90
CA ASP A 24 -5.98 -13.71 21.40
C ASP A 24 -5.98 -14.76 20.28
N GLN A 25 -6.13 -14.33 19.03
CA GLN A 25 -6.07 -15.22 17.86
C GLN A 25 -4.72 -15.95 17.77
N THR A 26 -4.72 -17.16 17.22
CA THR A 26 -3.48 -17.85 16.81
C THR A 26 -2.76 -17.08 15.69
N GLU A 27 -1.45 -17.28 15.54
CA GLU A 27 -0.71 -16.66 14.43
C GLU A 27 -1.23 -17.12 13.06
N GLU A 28 -1.67 -18.38 12.95
CA GLU A 28 -2.34 -18.96 11.79
C GLU A 28 -3.59 -18.16 11.39
N SER A 29 -4.50 -17.95 12.34
CA SER A 29 -5.76 -17.23 12.13
C SER A 29 -5.51 -15.78 11.72
N PHE A 30 -4.63 -15.08 12.45
CA PHE A 30 -4.31 -13.69 12.13
C PHE A 30 -3.63 -13.56 10.75
N TYR A 31 -2.78 -14.52 10.38
CA TYR A 31 -2.20 -14.58 9.05
C TYR A 31 -3.27 -14.81 7.96
N SER A 32 -4.30 -15.61 8.24
CA SER A 32 -5.46 -15.75 7.34
C SER A 32 -6.20 -14.42 7.16
N ASP A 33 -6.42 -13.68 8.24
CA ASP A 33 -7.05 -12.36 8.19
C ASP A 33 -6.21 -11.37 7.35
N LEU A 34 -4.87 -11.45 7.44
CA LEU A 34 -3.96 -10.67 6.60
C LEU A 34 -4.05 -11.07 5.11
N LYS A 35 -4.30 -12.33 4.78
CA LYS A 35 -4.56 -12.77 3.40
C LYS A 35 -5.89 -12.22 2.88
N GLU A 36 -6.95 -12.34 3.67
CA GLU A 36 -8.29 -11.87 3.30
C GLU A 36 -8.35 -10.36 3.09
N SER A 37 -7.61 -9.61 3.92
CA SER A 37 -7.45 -8.16 3.78
C SER A 37 -6.64 -7.74 2.55
N GLY A 38 -5.91 -8.69 1.95
CA GLY A 38 -5.04 -8.48 0.81
C GLY A 38 -3.67 -7.91 1.15
N PHE A 39 -3.32 -7.77 2.44
CA PHE A 39 -2.02 -7.29 2.88
C PHE A 39 -0.88 -8.19 2.40
N ILE A 40 -1.04 -9.52 2.52
CA ILE A 40 -0.05 -10.51 2.06
C ILE A 40 0.20 -10.39 0.55
N TYR A 41 -0.83 -10.06 -0.21
CA TYR A 41 -0.75 -9.96 -1.67
C TYR A 41 -0.35 -8.57 -2.16
N GLY A 42 -0.02 -7.63 -1.28
CA GLY A 42 0.29 -6.25 -1.66
C GLY A 42 -0.89 -5.45 -2.21
N ASN A 43 -2.12 -5.94 -2.05
CA ASN A 43 -3.35 -5.33 -2.56
C ASN A 43 -4.36 -5.14 -1.44
N ASN A 44 -4.18 -4.09 -0.65
CA ASN A 44 -4.92 -3.88 0.60
C ASN A 44 -6.36 -3.41 0.34
N LYS A 45 -7.35 -4.28 0.51
CA LYS A 45 -8.77 -4.01 0.23
C LYS A 45 -9.66 -3.88 1.47
N SER A 46 -9.20 -4.38 2.62
CA SER A 46 -9.86 -4.16 3.90
C SER A 46 -8.82 -4.07 5.02
N ILE A 47 -9.26 -3.61 6.19
CA ILE A 47 -8.43 -3.64 7.39
C ILE A 47 -8.53 -5.03 8.02
N VAL A 48 -7.41 -5.57 8.51
CA VAL A 48 -7.33 -6.91 9.15
C VAL A 48 -8.24 -7.06 10.37
N VAL A 49 -8.58 -5.95 11.04
CA VAL A 49 -9.54 -5.90 12.14
C VAL A 49 -10.87 -5.27 11.71
N SER A 50 -11.98 -5.81 12.22
CA SER A 50 -13.34 -5.39 11.84
C SER A 50 -13.86 -4.15 12.55
N PHE A 51 -13.28 -3.78 13.70
CA PHE A 51 -13.74 -2.64 14.51
C PHE A 51 -13.24 -1.28 14.02
N ILE A 52 -12.42 -1.24 12.97
CA ILE A 52 -11.97 0.00 12.35
C ILE A 52 -12.71 0.17 11.03
N ASP A 53 -13.50 1.24 10.92
CA ASP A 53 -14.22 1.55 9.71
C ASP A 53 -13.25 1.90 8.56
N VAL A 54 -13.49 1.27 7.41
CA VAL A 54 -12.73 1.41 6.17
C VAL A 54 -13.32 2.53 5.31
N GLN A 55 -14.52 3.06 5.62
CA GLN A 55 -15.16 4.09 4.82
C GLN A 55 -14.21 5.24 4.53
N ASP A 56 -14.13 5.57 3.25
CA ASP A 56 -13.24 6.58 2.71
C ASP A 56 -11.74 6.34 2.99
N LEU A 57 -11.19 5.13 3.13
CA LEU A 57 -9.73 4.89 3.16
C LEU A 57 -9.18 4.41 1.81
N SER A 58 -7.98 4.84 1.43
CA SER A 58 -7.33 4.39 0.18
C SER A 58 -6.57 3.10 0.45
N ASP A 59 -6.28 2.33 -0.60
CA ASP A 59 -5.46 1.11 -0.49
C ASP A 59 -4.12 1.39 0.22
N GLU A 60 -3.53 2.58 0.04
CA GLU A 60 -2.33 3.03 0.76
C GLU A 60 -2.56 3.29 2.25
N GLU A 61 -3.67 3.90 2.60
CA GLU A 61 -4.01 4.14 3.99
C GLU A 61 -4.36 2.85 4.72
N ILE A 62 -5.05 1.92 4.04
CA ILE A 62 -5.33 0.59 4.55
C ILE A 62 -4.01 -0.17 4.73
N CYS A 63 -3.08 -0.09 3.77
CA CYS A 63 -1.75 -0.69 3.87
C CYS A 63 -0.97 -0.19 5.10
N LYS A 64 -0.97 1.12 5.37
CA LYS A 64 -0.36 1.70 6.58
C LYS A 64 -0.93 1.10 7.87
N ILE A 65 -2.26 0.97 7.92
CA ILE A 65 -2.95 0.40 9.08
C ILE A 65 -2.60 -1.09 9.24
N ASN A 66 -2.71 -1.89 8.17
CA ASN A 66 -2.44 -3.32 8.22
C ASN A 66 -0.98 -3.63 8.57
N LEU A 67 -0.02 -2.88 8.03
CA LEU A 67 1.39 -3.00 8.41
C LEU A 67 1.59 -2.72 9.91
N TYR A 68 0.99 -1.63 10.41
CA TYR A 68 1.07 -1.28 11.82
C TYR A 68 0.48 -2.37 12.72
N ILE A 69 -0.73 -2.87 12.39
CA ILE A 69 -1.41 -3.90 13.18
C ILE A 69 -0.64 -5.21 13.12
N ALA A 70 -0.07 -5.59 11.97
CA ALA A 70 0.74 -6.80 11.86
C ALA A 70 2.01 -6.73 12.73
N LEU A 71 2.70 -5.59 12.76
CA LEU A 71 3.85 -5.37 13.63
C LEU A 71 3.45 -5.34 15.11
N TYR A 72 2.29 -4.74 15.43
CA TYR A 72 1.75 -4.72 16.80
C TYR A 72 1.40 -6.13 17.28
N PHE A 73 0.73 -6.94 16.46
CA PHE A 73 0.42 -8.34 16.75
C PHE A 73 1.69 -9.17 16.95
N ALA A 74 2.69 -9.02 16.07
CA ALA A 74 3.98 -9.69 16.20
C ALA A 74 4.69 -9.35 17.52
N HIS A 75 4.66 -8.07 17.93
CA HIS A 75 5.20 -7.65 19.21
C HIS A 75 4.47 -8.30 20.38
N TYR A 76 3.14 -8.27 20.37
CA TYR A 76 2.32 -8.89 21.41
C TYR A 76 2.61 -10.39 21.56
N LYS A 77 2.61 -11.14 20.44
CA LYS A 77 2.88 -12.58 20.44
C LYS A 77 4.30 -12.96 20.85
N SER A 78 5.27 -12.07 20.65
CA SER A 78 6.65 -12.31 21.09
C SER A 78 6.82 -12.31 22.62
N ASN A 79 5.85 -11.80 23.37
CA ASN A 79 5.96 -11.53 24.82
C ASN A 79 7.21 -10.69 25.18
N SER A 80 7.70 -9.87 24.25
CA SER A 80 8.84 -9.00 24.48
C SER A 80 8.52 -7.98 25.58
N LYS A 81 9.50 -7.74 26.46
CA LYS A 81 9.43 -6.72 27.50
C LYS A 81 9.75 -5.32 26.97
N LEU A 82 10.18 -5.21 25.71
CA LEU A 82 10.46 -3.93 25.08
C LEU A 82 9.18 -3.12 24.94
N LYS A 83 9.32 -1.80 24.92
CA LYS A 83 8.21 -0.92 24.57
C LYS A 83 8.02 -0.98 23.06
N PHE A 84 6.79 -1.27 22.63
CA PHE A 84 6.46 -1.47 21.22
C PHE A 84 6.97 -0.37 20.28
N ILE A 85 6.74 0.91 20.63
CA ILE A 85 7.16 2.05 19.80
C ILE A 85 8.69 2.20 19.75
N ASP A 86 9.38 1.86 20.84
CA ASP A 86 10.83 1.94 20.89
C ASP A 86 11.44 0.82 20.05
N SER A 87 10.97 -0.43 20.24
CA SER A 87 11.49 -1.60 19.53
C SER A 87 11.26 -1.55 18.02
N ILE A 88 10.08 -1.10 17.57
CA ILE A 88 9.80 -0.98 16.13
C ILE A 88 10.63 0.14 15.49
N THR A 89 10.86 1.25 16.22
CA THR A 89 11.68 2.35 15.73
C THR A 89 13.15 1.91 15.59
N ASP A 90 13.67 1.21 16.58
CA ASP A 90 15.05 0.72 16.57
C ASP A 90 15.25 -0.43 15.56
N PHE A 91 14.25 -1.28 15.36
CA PHE A 91 14.20 -2.22 14.26
C PHE A 91 14.34 -1.51 12.90
N TYR A 92 13.52 -0.48 12.64
CA TYR A 92 13.57 0.25 11.38
C TYR A 92 14.89 1.01 11.18
N LYS A 93 15.50 1.54 12.24
CA LYS A 93 16.87 2.10 12.19
C LYS A 93 17.89 1.05 11.77
N THR A 94 17.78 -0.16 12.30
CA THR A 94 18.73 -1.24 12.01
C THR A 94 18.66 -1.66 10.54
N ILE A 95 17.47 -1.73 9.96
CA ILE A 95 17.30 -2.14 8.55
C ILE A 95 17.52 -1.01 7.54
N ASP A 96 17.42 0.27 7.94
CA ASP A 96 17.71 1.43 7.06
C ASP A 96 19.18 1.51 6.67
N VAL A 97 20.08 1.12 7.57
CA VAL A 97 21.54 0.99 7.28
C VAL A 97 21.77 0.03 6.11
N TYR A 98 20.91 -0.96 5.93
CA TYR A 98 20.98 -1.92 4.83
C TYR A 98 20.35 -1.40 3.52
N LYS A 99 19.22 -0.68 3.57
CA LYS A 99 18.46 -0.28 2.38
C LYS A 99 18.89 1.06 1.76
N SER A 100 20.15 1.47 1.95
CA SER A 100 20.69 2.76 1.50
C SER A 100 19.79 3.95 1.88
N SER A 101 19.74 4.29 3.17
CA SER A 101 19.41 5.63 3.65
C SER A 101 18.06 6.23 3.23
N PHE A 102 17.00 5.43 3.20
CA PHE A 102 15.65 5.95 2.91
C PHE A 102 15.07 6.76 4.09
N LEU A 103 15.65 6.64 5.30
CA LEU A 103 15.22 7.33 6.53
C LEU A 103 16.29 8.24 7.17
N ASN A 104 17.41 8.51 6.49
CA ASN A 104 18.49 9.35 7.04
C ASN A 104 18.02 10.73 7.55
N SER A 105 16.99 11.32 6.93
CA SER A 105 16.42 12.62 7.34
C SER A 105 15.44 12.54 8.51
N ILE A 106 15.03 11.34 8.90
CA ILE A 106 13.94 11.09 9.85
C ILE A 106 14.49 10.68 11.23
N PHE A 107 15.65 10.02 11.29
CA PHE A 107 16.16 9.44 12.55
C PHE A 107 16.86 10.41 13.52
N SER A 108 16.93 11.70 13.21
CA SER A 108 17.33 12.74 14.17
C SER A 108 16.22 13.08 15.17
N ASP A 109 14.97 12.72 14.88
CA ASP A 109 13.82 13.00 15.73
C ASP A 109 13.78 12.05 16.94
N LYS A 110 13.22 12.54 18.06
CA LYS A 110 12.95 11.73 19.25
C LYS A 110 11.92 10.63 18.94
N ILE A 111 12.15 9.42 19.49
CA ILE A 111 11.20 8.31 19.40
C ILE A 111 9.81 8.75 19.87
N SER A 112 8.84 8.63 18.98
CA SER A 112 7.47 9.08 19.18
C SER A 112 6.53 8.45 18.14
N ASN A 113 5.22 8.51 18.39
CA ASN A 113 4.23 8.09 17.40
C ASN A 113 4.40 8.83 16.07
N SER A 114 4.66 10.14 16.10
CA SER A 114 4.86 10.93 14.89
C SER A 114 6.10 10.49 14.10
N LEU A 115 7.18 10.09 14.78
CA LEU A 115 8.34 9.52 14.11
C LEU A 115 7.98 8.21 13.38
N LEU A 116 7.26 7.31 14.05
CA LEU A 116 6.83 6.05 13.46
C LEU A 116 5.86 6.26 12.28
N GLU A 117 5.00 7.28 12.33
CA GLU A 117 4.15 7.68 11.21
C GLU A 117 4.98 8.03 9.97
N LYS A 118 6.07 8.81 10.15
CA LYS A 118 7.00 9.17 9.07
C LYS A 118 7.72 7.94 8.52
N ILE A 119 8.20 7.05 9.39
CA ILE A 119 8.88 5.80 9.01
C ILE A 119 7.96 4.92 8.15
N ILE A 120 6.75 4.63 8.63
CA ILE A 120 5.77 3.80 7.91
C ILE A 120 5.39 4.46 6.58
N HIS A 121 5.17 5.77 6.58
CA HIS A 121 4.82 6.49 5.36
C HIS A 121 5.92 6.40 4.30
N LYS A 122 7.18 6.65 4.67
CA LYS A 122 8.33 6.50 3.76
C LYS A 122 8.56 5.06 3.34
N ARG A 123 8.31 4.08 4.21
CA ARG A 123 8.50 2.67 3.86
C ARG A 123 7.49 2.18 2.81
N ILE A 124 6.26 2.70 2.84
CA ILE A 124 5.20 2.34 1.88
C ILE A 124 5.30 3.17 0.60
N GLN A 125 5.70 4.44 0.68
CA GLN A 125 5.90 5.30 -0.49
C GLN A 125 7.35 5.24 -0.97
N ILE A 126 7.67 4.22 -1.77
CA ILE A 126 8.94 4.20 -2.50
C ILE A 126 8.79 5.08 -3.75
N ASP A 127 9.42 6.25 -3.68
CA ASP A 127 9.67 7.22 -4.75
C ASP A 127 8.52 8.21 -5.11
N ASP A 128 8.90 9.47 -5.37
CA ASP A 128 7.99 10.61 -5.59
C ASP A 128 7.43 10.67 -7.03
N ASN A 129 7.93 9.81 -7.94
CA ASN A 129 7.56 9.81 -9.35
C ASN A 129 6.25 9.02 -9.63
N ILE A 130 5.16 9.78 -9.80
CA ILE A 130 3.78 9.30 -10.04
C ILE A 130 3.65 8.33 -11.24
N LEU A 131 4.52 8.41 -12.24
CA LEU A 131 4.47 7.55 -13.44
C LEU A 131 5.07 6.15 -13.21
N ILE A 132 6.05 6.01 -12.31
CA ILE A 132 6.65 4.72 -11.90
C ILE A 132 5.82 4.07 -10.77
N LYS A 133 5.06 4.91 -10.05
CA LYS A 133 4.24 4.60 -8.88
C LYS A 133 3.24 3.45 -9.09
N ASN A 134 2.50 3.39 -10.21
CA ASN A 134 1.41 2.42 -10.35
C ASN A 134 1.89 0.98 -10.65
N PHE A 135 3.10 0.81 -11.19
CA PHE A 135 3.61 -0.51 -11.57
C PHE A 135 4.40 -1.19 -10.43
N ASN A 136 5.13 -0.39 -9.63
CA ASN A 136 5.97 -0.89 -8.55
C ASN A 136 5.23 -1.07 -7.21
N TYR A 137 4.09 -0.41 -7.02
CA TYR A 137 3.38 -0.35 -5.73
C TYR A 137 2.88 -1.71 -5.23
N PHE A 138 2.35 -2.55 -6.11
CA PHE A 138 1.86 -3.89 -5.73
C PHE A 138 3.00 -4.80 -5.24
N LEU A 139 4.13 -4.79 -5.93
CA LEU A 139 5.26 -5.67 -5.59
C LEU A 139 5.97 -5.24 -4.31
N ILE A 140 6.20 -3.93 -4.17
CA ILE A 140 6.80 -3.35 -2.98
C ILE A 140 5.92 -3.61 -1.76
N ASN A 141 4.61 -3.48 -1.91
CA ASN A 141 3.68 -3.78 -0.84
C ASN A 141 3.58 -5.26 -0.53
N ALA A 142 3.67 -6.13 -1.55
CA ALA A 142 3.69 -7.57 -1.34
C ALA A 142 4.87 -7.93 -0.43
N LEU A 143 6.04 -7.33 -0.63
CA LEU A 143 7.25 -7.52 0.20
C LEU A 143 7.20 -6.86 1.59
N LEU A 144 6.15 -6.11 1.96
CA LEU A 144 6.07 -5.49 3.29
C LEU A 144 5.97 -6.51 4.43
N TYR A 145 5.42 -7.70 4.17
CA TYR A 145 5.37 -8.74 5.20
C TYR A 145 6.77 -9.30 5.55
N VAL A 146 7.78 -9.09 4.71
CA VAL A 146 9.19 -9.33 5.06
C VAL A 146 9.59 -8.53 6.29
N ASP A 147 9.11 -7.28 6.43
CA ASP A 147 9.39 -6.47 7.63
C ASP A 147 8.75 -7.09 8.88
N VAL A 148 7.58 -7.70 8.76
CA VAL A 148 6.91 -8.38 9.89
C VAL A 148 7.69 -9.63 10.30
N LEU A 149 8.14 -10.44 9.34
CA LEU A 149 8.97 -11.63 9.59
C LEU A 149 10.32 -11.25 10.23
N ALA A 150 10.98 -10.24 9.66
CA ALA A 150 12.21 -9.66 10.17
C ALA A 150 12.00 -9.11 11.59
N TYR A 151 10.92 -8.40 11.84
CA TYR A 151 10.63 -7.87 13.18
C TYR A 151 10.36 -8.98 14.19
N LYS A 152 9.65 -10.05 13.82
CA LYS A 152 9.52 -11.26 14.67
C LYS A 152 10.89 -11.82 15.04
N LYS A 153 11.81 -11.93 14.08
CA LYS A 153 13.19 -12.39 14.35
C LYS A 153 13.94 -11.43 15.28
N TYR A 154 13.84 -10.12 15.02
CA TYR A 154 14.42 -9.07 15.86
C TYR A 154 13.94 -9.20 17.31
N LEU A 155 12.64 -9.38 17.55
CA LEU A 155 12.08 -9.49 18.91
C LEU A 155 12.59 -10.71 19.71
N THR A 156 13.05 -11.76 19.03
CA THR A 156 13.62 -12.93 19.73
C THR A 156 15.05 -12.74 20.22
N SER A 157 15.81 -11.84 19.60
CA SER A 157 17.26 -11.71 19.85
C SER A 157 17.76 -10.26 20.03
N ASN A 158 16.85 -9.28 19.95
CA ASN A 158 17.11 -7.84 19.89
C ASN A 158 18.14 -7.42 18.83
N LEU A 159 18.41 -8.32 17.87
CA LEU A 159 19.37 -8.16 16.80
C LEU A 159 18.75 -8.71 15.53
N ILE A 160 19.08 -8.08 14.40
CA ILE A 160 18.76 -8.63 13.10
C ILE A 160 19.95 -8.49 12.18
N SER A 161 20.32 -9.60 11.55
CA SER A 161 21.38 -9.58 10.55
C SER A 161 20.83 -9.08 9.22
N THR A 162 21.53 -8.15 8.60
CA THR A 162 21.27 -7.73 7.21
C THR A 162 21.30 -8.92 6.24
N ASN A 163 22.15 -9.93 6.53
CA ASN A 163 22.22 -11.17 5.76
C ASN A 163 20.93 -12.00 5.84
N TYR A 164 20.23 -11.99 6.98
CA TYR A 164 18.95 -12.70 7.10
C TYR A 164 17.88 -12.07 6.19
N ILE A 165 17.78 -10.75 6.19
CA ILE A 165 16.82 -10.03 5.33
C ILE A 165 17.16 -10.26 3.85
N LYS A 166 18.43 -10.10 3.46
CA LYS A 166 18.91 -10.38 2.10
C LYS A 166 18.55 -11.78 1.63
N LYS A 167 18.81 -12.80 2.46
CA LYS A 167 18.49 -14.19 2.14
C LYS A 167 17.00 -14.41 1.98
N LEU A 168 16.18 -13.81 2.83
CA LEU A 168 14.73 -13.93 2.74
C LEU A 168 14.19 -13.25 1.47
N GLU A 169 14.62 -12.03 1.18
CA GLU A 169 14.27 -11.30 -0.05
C GLU A 169 14.71 -12.12 -1.28
N ALA A 170 15.98 -12.54 -1.36
CA ALA A 170 16.50 -13.34 -2.47
C ALA A 170 15.76 -14.67 -2.67
N SER A 171 15.33 -15.32 -1.57
CA SER A 171 14.56 -16.57 -1.64
C SER A 171 13.17 -16.35 -2.23
N ILE A 172 12.50 -15.26 -1.86
CA ILE A 172 11.22 -14.88 -2.45
C ILE A 172 11.39 -14.53 -3.93
N GLU A 173 12.38 -13.70 -4.26
CA GLU A 173 12.65 -13.29 -5.65
C GLU A 173 12.94 -14.50 -6.55
N SER A 174 13.82 -15.41 -6.10
CA SER A 174 14.20 -16.62 -6.84
C SER A 174 13.00 -17.53 -7.11
N ILE A 175 12.20 -17.86 -6.07
CA ILE A 175 11.04 -18.74 -6.24
C ILE A 175 9.95 -18.09 -7.09
N VAL A 176 9.70 -16.79 -6.95
CA VAL A 176 8.73 -16.08 -7.79
C VAL A 176 9.17 -16.08 -9.25
N LEU A 177 10.47 -15.87 -9.52
CA LEU A 177 11.01 -15.97 -10.87
C LEU A 177 10.86 -17.38 -11.43
N ASP A 178 11.13 -18.42 -10.66
CA ASP A 178 10.92 -19.81 -11.08
C ASP A 178 9.46 -20.07 -11.47
N VAL A 179 8.52 -19.61 -10.63
CA VAL A 179 7.07 -19.74 -10.88
C VAL A 179 6.69 -19.02 -12.17
N LEU A 180 7.05 -17.75 -12.31
CA LEU A 180 6.73 -16.94 -13.49
C LEU A 180 7.35 -17.53 -14.76
N ASN A 181 8.58 -18.03 -14.69
CA ASN A 181 9.28 -18.63 -15.82
C ASN A 181 8.67 -19.98 -16.22
N SER A 182 8.12 -20.74 -15.27
CA SER A 182 7.44 -22.02 -15.54
C SER A 182 6.15 -21.87 -16.36
N LYS A 183 5.53 -20.68 -16.39
CA LYS A 183 4.32 -20.41 -17.16
C LYS A 183 4.53 -20.63 -18.66
N LEU A 184 3.65 -21.41 -19.28
CA LEU A 184 3.64 -21.64 -20.73
C LEU A 184 3.33 -20.37 -21.50
N THR A 185 2.27 -19.66 -21.09
CA THR A 185 1.84 -18.40 -21.68
C THR A 185 2.00 -17.29 -20.66
N LYS A 186 2.94 -16.40 -20.90
CA LYS A 186 3.19 -15.23 -20.06
C LYS A 186 2.34 -14.06 -20.55
N THR A 187 1.65 -13.40 -19.64
CA THR A 187 0.96 -12.14 -19.90
C THR A 187 1.96 -10.97 -19.90
N LYS A 188 1.55 -9.80 -20.40
CA LYS A 188 2.35 -8.57 -20.28
C LYS A 188 2.68 -8.23 -18.81
N TYR A 189 1.79 -8.62 -17.90
CA TYR A 189 1.99 -8.47 -16.47
C TYR A 189 3.12 -9.39 -15.97
N ASP A 190 3.08 -10.68 -16.32
CA ASP A 190 4.12 -11.64 -15.97
C ASP A 190 5.50 -11.19 -16.48
N GLU A 191 5.60 -10.75 -17.74
CA GLU A 191 6.87 -10.24 -18.29
C GLU A 191 7.40 -9.02 -17.55
N SER A 192 6.51 -8.15 -17.09
CA SER A 192 6.91 -6.94 -16.37
C SER A 192 7.33 -7.25 -14.94
N LEU A 193 6.68 -8.23 -14.29
CA LEU A 193 7.13 -8.76 -12.99
C LEU A 193 8.52 -9.37 -13.09
N ILE A 194 8.76 -10.22 -14.10
CA ILE A 194 10.07 -10.83 -14.35
C ILE A 194 11.15 -9.75 -14.48
N ARG A 195 10.94 -8.75 -15.35
CA ARG A 195 11.90 -7.65 -15.53
C ARG A 195 12.17 -6.88 -14.24
N LEU A 196 11.15 -6.68 -13.42
CA LEU A 196 11.29 -5.96 -12.15
C LEU A 196 12.17 -6.77 -11.19
N PHE A 197 11.87 -8.05 -10.97
CA PHE A 197 12.68 -8.92 -10.10
C PHE A 197 14.12 -9.03 -10.60
N GLU A 198 14.33 -9.22 -11.90
CA GLU A 198 15.67 -9.24 -12.50
C GLU A 198 16.41 -7.90 -12.33
N SER A 199 15.69 -6.77 -12.30
CA SER A 199 16.28 -5.46 -12.03
C SER A 199 16.64 -5.28 -10.55
N SER A 200 15.81 -5.79 -9.62
CA SER A 200 16.07 -5.80 -8.18
C SER A 200 17.32 -6.60 -7.84
N MET A 201 17.44 -7.83 -8.34
CA MET A 201 18.60 -8.70 -8.13
C MET A 201 19.91 -8.05 -8.61
N ARG A 202 19.88 -7.40 -9.78
CA ARG A 202 21.04 -6.66 -10.34
C ARG A 202 21.43 -5.47 -9.48
N TYR A 203 20.47 -4.75 -8.91
CA TYR A 203 20.74 -3.61 -8.04
C TYR A 203 21.33 -4.02 -6.69
N GLN A 204 20.89 -5.16 -6.14
CA GLN A 204 21.37 -5.65 -4.85
C GLN A 204 22.73 -6.36 -4.92
N ALA A 205 23.29 -6.57 -6.12
CA ALA A 205 24.48 -7.41 -6.36
C ALA A 205 24.36 -8.78 -5.67
N ASN A 206 23.14 -9.33 -5.58
CA ASN A 206 22.92 -10.65 -5.02
C ASN A 206 23.38 -11.69 -6.05
N ASP A 207 24.15 -12.67 -5.60
CA ASP A 207 24.39 -13.87 -6.39
C ASP A 207 23.04 -14.56 -6.68
N TYR A 208 22.88 -15.09 -7.89
CA TYR A 208 21.74 -15.94 -8.22
C TYR A 208 21.74 -17.14 -7.26
N ILE A 209 20.82 -17.17 -6.31
CA ILE A 209 20.63 -18.34 -5.45
C ILE A 209 19.80 -19.39 -6.19
N THR A 210 20.21 -20.64 -6.05
CA THR A 210 19.49 -21.79 -6.61
C THR A 210 18.15 -21.99 -5.90
N HIS A 211 17.26 -22.75 -6.53
CA HIS A 211 15.97 -23.13 -5.97
C HIS A 211 16.13 -23.86 -4.63
N GLU A 212 17.11 -24.75 -4.53
CA GLU A 212 17.43 -25.50 -3.31
C GLU A 212 17.95 -24.58 -2.20
N GLU A 213 18.82 -23.63 -2.52
CA GLU A 213 19.31 -22.63 -1.57
C GLU A 213 18.19 -21.70 -1.08
N ALA A 214 17.30 -21.28 -1.99
CA ALA A 214 16.14 -20.47 -1.65
C ALA A 214 15.24 -21.16 -0.63
N ILE A 215 14.94 -22.45 -0.83
CA ILE A 215 14.16 -23.25 0.12
C ILE A 215 14.91 -23.44 1.45
N ALA A 216 16.22 -23.72 1.40
CA ALA A 216 17.04 -23.94 2.58
C ALA A 216 17.20 -22.69 3.47
N ASN A 217 17.12 -21.49 2.87
CA ASN A 217 17.18 -20.22 3.60
C ASN A 217 15.91 -19.92 4.42
N LEU A 218 14.80 -20.63 4.17
CA LEU A 218 13.53 -20.46 4.91
C LEU A 218 13.55 -21.32 6.17
N ILE A 219 13.78 -20.66 7.31
CA ILE A 219 13.97 -21.31 8.60
C ILE A 219 12.63 -21.44 9.34
N SER A 220 11.76 -20.44 9.25
CA SER A 220 10.51 -20.41 10.03
C SER A 220 9.28 -20.87 9.25
N LYS A 221 8.29 -21.42 9.97
CA LYS A 221 6.98 -21.79 9.40
C LYS A 221 6.31 -20.62 8.67
N HIS A 222 6.44 -19.41 9.22
CA HIS A 222 5.83 -18.19 8.69
C HIS A 222 6.49 -17.73 7.39
N GLU A 223 7.82 -17.86 7.28
CA GLU A 223 8.55 -17.57 6.03
C GLU A 223 8.08 -18.49 4.90
N LYS A 224 7.88 -19.78 5.21
CA LYS A 224 7.41 -20.78 4.25
C LYS A 224 5.98 -20.53 3.78
N TRP A 225 5.06 -20.19 4.70
CA TRP A 225 3.71 -19.79 4.33
C TRP A 225 3.71 -18.58 3.41
N TYR A 226 4.42 -17.54 3.83
CA TYR A 226 4.47 -16.30 3.08
C TYR A 226 5.05 -16.48 1.68
N LEU A 227 6.19 -17.16 1.55
CA LEU A 227 6.75 -17.46 0.24
C LEU A 227 5.79 -18.29 -0.62
N PHE A 228 5.09 -19.27 -0.04
CA PHE A 228 4.12 -20.08 -0.76
C PHE A 228 2.91 -19.27 -1.24
N ASP A 229 2.37 -18.38 -0.41
CA ASP A 229 1.25 -17.50 -0.79
C ASP A 229 1.66 -16.50 -1.88
N ILE A 230 2.88 -15.97 -1.83
CA ILE A 230 3.44 -15.11 -2.88
C ILE A 230 3.67 -15.92 -4.18
N ALA A 231 4.11 -17.17 -4.10
CA ALA A 231 4.22 -18.06 -5.24
C ALA A 231 2.84 -18.33 -5.88
N CYS A 232 1.82 -18.64 -5.07
CA CYS A 232 0.44 -18.80 -5.53
C CYS A 232 -0.06 -17.52 -6.23
N MET A 233 0.20 -16.35 -5.65
CA MET A 233 -0.14 -15.06 -6.26
C MET A 233 0.55 -14.88 -7.62
N SER A 234 1.82 -15.28 -7.74
CA SER A 234 2.56 -15.17 -9.00
C SER A 234 2.07 -16.14 -10.08
N THR A 235 1.45 -17.27 -9.72
CA THR A 235 0.76 -18.14 -10.70
C THR A 235 -0.54 -17.56 -11.23
N TRP A 236 -1.20 -16.67 -10.47
CA TRP A 236 -2.53 -16.22 -10.83
C TRP A 236 -2.51 -15.48 -12.17
N SER A 237 -3.14 -16.09 -13.17
CA SER A 237 -3.38 -15.52 -14.49
C SER A 237 -4.86 -15.14 -14.63
N ASP A 238 -5.23 -14.58 -15.78
CA ASP A 238 -6.46 -13.82 -16.04
C ASP A 238 -7.80 -14.60 -15.90
N LYS A 239 -7.84 -15.78 -15.24
CA LYS A 239 -9.02 -16.32 -14.52
C LYS A 239 -8.83 -17.63 -13.74
N ILE A 240 -7.84 -18.50 -14.03
CA ILE A 240 -7.69 -19.82 -13.39
C ILE A 240 -6.20 -20.22 -13.37
N ILE A 241 -5.73 -20.80 -12.25
CA ILE A 241 -4.43 -21.47 -12.18
C ILE A 241 -4.54 -22.80 -12.95
N ASP A 242 -3.79 -22.95 -14.04
CA ASP A 242 -3.88 -24.13 -14.91
C ASP A 242 -3.36 -25.41 -14.20
N GLU A 243 -3.65 -26.59 -14.75
CA GLU A 243 -3.27 -27.86 -14.12
C GLU A 243 -1.75 -28.00 -13.91
N LYS A 244 -0.92 -27.43 -14.80
CA LYS A 244 0.55 -27.48 -14.66
C LYS A 244 1.04 -26.52 -13.59
N GLU A 245 0.45 -25.33 -13.51
CA GLU A 245 0.71 -24.36 -12.44
C GLU A 245 0.29 -24.94 -11.09
N GLN A 246 -0.87 -25.61 -11.00
CA GLN A 246 -1.27 -26.32 -9.78
C GLN A 246 -0.27 -27.41 -9.42
N LEU A 247 0.12 -28.27 -10.36
CA LEU A 247 1.11 -29.31 -10.12
C LEU A 247 2.43 -28.73 -9.59
N PHE A 248 2.90 -27.63 -10.18
CA PHE A 248 4.09 -26.91 -9.71
C PHE A 248 3.92 -26.41 -8.27
N LEU A 249 2.79 -25.78 -7.94
CA LEU A 249 2.51 -25.32 -6.57
C LEU A 249 2.43 -26.46 -5.57
N HIS A 250 1.82 -27.59 -5.92
CA HIS A 250 1.81 -28.77 -5.03
C HIS A 250 3.23 -29.31 -4.79
N GLN A 251 4.07 -29.35 -5.82
CA GLN A 251 5.47 -29.74 -5.68
C GLN A 251 6.24 -28.76 -4.80
N LEU A 252 6.08 -27.45 -5.03
CA LEU A 252 6.72 -26.40 -4.22
C LEU A 252 6.28 -26.49 -2.75
N GLY A 253 4.98 -26.59 -2.49
CA GLY A 253 4.45 -26.71 -1.13
C GLY A 253 4.96 -27.95 -0.40
N THR A 254 5.10 -29.08 -1.13
CA THR A 254 5.68 -30.31 -0.59
C THR A 254 7.16 -30.12 -0.23
N LYS A 255 7.96 -29.47 -1.10
CA LYS A 255 9.37 -29.15 -0.79
C LYS A 255 9.52 -28.19 0.39
N LEU A 256 8.56 -27.27 0.58
CA LEU A 256 8.50 -26.38 1.74
C LEU A 256 8.08 -27.11 3.02
N ILE A 257 7.67 -28.37 2.95
CA ILE A 257 7.16 -29.18 4.06
C ILE A 257 5.85 -28.57 4.61
N LEU A 258 4.98 -28.13 3.71
CA LEU A 258 3.64 -27.67 4.05
C LEU A 258 2.65 -28.83 4.01
N SER A 259 1.63 -28.79 4.86
CA SER A 259 0.55 -29.77 4.82
C SER A 259 -0.28 -29.60 3.55
N GLN A 260 -0.89 -30.69 3.06
CA GLN A 260 -1.75 -30.63 1.89
C GLN A 260 -2.96 -29.69 2.09
N GLU A 261 -3.46 -29.60 3.33
CA GLU A 261 -4.50 -28.66 3.72
C GLU A 261 -4.03 -27.19 3.58
N THR A 262 -2.82 -26.88 4.06
CA THR A 262 -2.23 -25.55 3.91
C THR A 262 -2.05 -25.17 2.45
N ILE A 263 -1.54 -26.10 1.63
CA ILE A 263 -1.34 -25.91 0.18
C ILE A 263 -2.67 -25.56 -0.49
N ASN A 264 -3.69 -26.40 -0.29
CA ASN A 264 -5.01 -26.20 -0.89
C ASN A 264 -5.64 -24.89 -0.43
N THR A 265 -5.59 -24.62 0.88
CA THR A 265 -6.17 -23.39 1.46
C THR A 265 -5.49 -22.14 0.88
N SER A 266 -4.17 -22.13 0.71
CA SER A 266 -3.46 -20.99 0.10
C SER A 266 -3.84 -20.77 -1.36
N ILE A 267 -3.89 -21.84 -2.16
CA ILE A 267 -4.34 -21.78 -3.57
C ILE A 267 -5.77 -21.23 -3.65
N THR A 268 -6.70 -21.76 -2.84
CA THR A 268 -8.08 -21.30 -2.80
C THR A 268 -8.20 -19.85 -2.31
N SER A 269 -7.39 -19.45 -1.32
CA SER A 269 -7.38 -18.08 -0.78
C SER A 269 -7.03 -17.06 -1.86
N VAL A 270 -5.92 -17.29 -2.59
CA VAL A 270 -5.48 -16.43 -3.68
C VAL A 270 -6.54 -16.35 -4.78
N ASN A 271 -7.04 -17.50 -5.24
CA ASN A 271 -8.08 -17.54 -6.27
C ASN A 271 -9.33 -16.77 -5.86
N SER A 272 -9.80 -16.95 -4.62
CA SER A 272 -10.98 -16.25 -4.11
C SER A 272 -10.75 -14.74 -4.03
N PHE A 273 -9.60 -14.32 -3.53
CA PHE A 273 -9.25 -12.91 -3.38
C PHE A 273 -9.19 -12.19 -4.74
N PHE A 274 -8.40 -12.70 -5.68
CA PHE A 274 -8.22 -12.05 -6.99
C PHE A 274 -9.46 -12.17 -7.87
N THR A 275 -10.28 -13.21 -7.71
CA THR A 275 -11.60 -13.29 -8.36
C THR A 275 -12.54 -12.21 -7.82
N LYS A 276 -12.61 -12.03 -6.50
CA LYS A 276 -13.46 -11.03 -5.85
C LYS A 276 -13.07 -9.60 -6.24
N TYR A 277 -11.78 -9.32 -6.35
CA TYR A 277 -11.28 -7.97 -6.58
C TYR A 277 -10.82 -7.68 -8.01
N LYS A 278 -11.08 -8.59 -8.96
CA LYS A 278 -10.57 -8.51 -10.35
C LYS A 278 -10.77 -7.14 -11.01
N ASP A 279 -11.95 -6.55 -10.88
CA ASP A 279 -12.29 -5.25 -11.49
C ASP A 279 -11.68 -4.04 -10.76
N ASN A 280 -11.16 -4.23 -9.55
CA ASN A 280 -10.58 -3.20 -8.68
C ASN A 280 -9.05 -3.33 -8.54
N ILE A 281 -8.44 -4.23 -9.30
CA ILE A 281 -6.99 -4.36 -9.40
C ILE A 281 -6.59 -3.78 -10.76
N ASP A 282 -6.19 -2.51 -10.72
CA ASP A 282 -5.95 -1.66 -11.90
C ASP A 282 -5.00 -2.28 -12.93
N LEU A 283 -4.08 -3.13 -12.47
CA LEU A 283 -3.03 -3.77 -13.26
C LEU A 283 -3.51 -5.02 -14.03
N LEU A 284 -4.58 -5.68 -13.55
CA LEU A 284 -5.18 -6.87 -14.15
C LEU A 284 -6.31 -6.52 -15.12
N SER A 285 -6.86 -5.30 -15.03
CA SER A 285 -7.79 -4.80 -16.03
C SER A 285 -7.00 -4.23 -17.21
N SER A 286 -7.06 -4.90 -18.36
CA SER A 286 -6.41 -4.54 -19.64
C SER A 286 -6.88 -3.21 -20.27
N ARG A 287 -7.38 -2.28 -19.47
CA ARG A 287 -7.99 -1.03 -19.94
C ARG A 287 -6.93 0.05 -20.18
N ASN A 288 -7.21 0.89 -21.17
CA ASN A 288 -6.38 2.00 -21.64
C ASN A 288 -5.78 2.81 -20.47
N ILE A 289 -4.44 2.93 -20.44
CA ILE A 289 -3.65 3.62 -19.40
C ILE A 289 -4.17 5.04 -19.15
N ALA A 290 -4.55 5.76 -20.20
CA ALA A 290 -5.07 7.12 -20.07
C ALA A 290 -6.42 7.16 -19.34
N LYS A 291 -7.28 6.17 -19.59
CA LYS A 291 -8.57 6.04 -18.91
C LYS A 291 -8.39 5.66 -17.44
N ASN A 292 -7.52 4.70 -17.15
CA ASN A 292 -7.22 4.30 -15.77
C ASN A 292 -6.61 5.46 -14.98
N PHE A 293 -5.69 6.23 -15.59
CA PHE A 293 -5.16 7.44 -14.97
C PHE A 293 -6.27 8.43 -14.64
N TYR A 294 -7.17 8.73 -15.59
CA TYR A 294 -8.28 9.66 -15.37
C TYR A 294 -9.24 9.18 -14.27
N ASP A 295 -9.65 7.90 -14.31
CA ASP A 295 -10.60 7.32 -13.35
C ASP A 295 -10.00 7.30 -11.92
N ASN A 296 -8.74 6.88 -11.77
CA ASN A 296 -8.06 6.87 -10.47
C ASN A 296 -7.78 8.29 -9.94
N SER A 297 -7.35 9.18 -10.83
CA SER A 297 -7.13 10.59 -10.50
C SER A 297 -8.43 11.25 -10.05
N SER A 298 -9.54 10.99 -10.74
CA SER A 298 -10.86 11.54 -10.39
C SER A 298 -11.34 11.05 -9.02
N LYS A 299 -11.21 9.73 -8.74
CA LYS A 299 -11.51 9.16 -7.42
C LYS A 299 -10.65 9.79 -6.32
N MET A 300 -9.34 9.90 -6.55
CA MET A 300 -8.41 10.51 -5.60
C MET A 300 -8.74 11.97 -5.31
N VAL A 301 -8.96 12.78 -6.35
CA VAL A 301 -9.30 14.20 -6.22
C VAL A 301 -10.64 14.36 -5.50
N SER A 302 -11.67 13.61 -5.90
CA SER A 302 -12.99 13.63 -5.24
C SER A 302 -12.88 13.37 -3.73
N LYS A 303 -12.04 12.41 -3.35
CA LYS A 303 -11.78 12.06 -1.97
C LYS A 303 -11.04 13.16 -1.20
N LEU A 304 -10.01 13.76 -1.81
CA LEU A 304 -9.27 14.87 -1.22
C LEU A 304 -10.17 16.09 -0.97
N VAL A 305 -11.02 16.40 -1.95
CA VAL A 305 -12.04 17.45 -1.91
C VAL A 305 -13.05 17.17 -0.80
N SER A 306 -13.62 15.96 -0.75
CA SER A 306 -14.61 15.55 0.27
C SER A 306 -14.05 15.64 1.70
N ARG A 307 -12.87 15.06 1.94
CA ARG A 307 -12.23 15.05 3.27
C ARG A 307 -11.86 16.46 3.76
N ASN A 308 -11.55 17.36 2.85
CA ASN A 308 -11.19 18.73 3.17
C ASN A 308 -12.34 19.72 3.00
N LYS A 309 -13.56 19.26 2.70
CA LYS A 309 -14.73 20.09 2.37
C LYS A 309 -14.92 21.26 3.32
N LYS A 310 -14.93 21.02 4.63
CA LYS A 310 -15.14 22.08 5.64
C LYS A 310 -14.05 23.15 5.60
N ARG A 311 -12.79 22.75 5.43
CA ARG A 311 -11.65 23.66 5.36
C ARG A 311 -11.64 24.40 4.03
N LEU A 312 -11.86 23.69 2.92
CA LEU A 312 -12.01 24.28 1.59
C LEU A 312 -13.12 25.33 1.56
N GLN A 313 -14.31 25.02 2.06
CA GLN A 313 -15.41 25.98 2.15
C GLN A 313 -15.02 27.25 2.92
N LYS A 314 -14.33 27.08 4.07
CA LYS A 314 -13.87 28.21 4.88
C LYS A 314 -12.85 29.08 4.14
N GLU A 315 -11.85 28.48 3.49
CA GLU A 315 -10.81 29.21 2.76
C GLU A 315 -11.37 29.89 1.49
N LEU A 316 -12.23 29.20 0.74
CA LEU A 316 -12.88 29.74 -0.47
C LEU A 316 -13.74 30.97 -0.14
N GLN A 317 -14.50 30.93 0.94
CA GLN A 317 -15.35 32.05 1.38
C GLN A 317 -14.55 33.30 1.77
N GLN A 318 -13.26 33.18 2.06
CA GLN A 318 -12.41 34.33 2.41
C GLN A 318 -11.99 35.14 1.17
N SER A 319 -12.06 34.56 -0.03
CA SER A 319 -11.75 35.25 -1.28
C SER A 319 -13.01 35.54 -2.08
N LYS A 320 -13.48 36.80 -2.02
CA LYS A 320 -14.65 37.26 -2.78
C LYS A 320 -14.47 37.11 -4.29
N GLU A 321 -13.27 37.41 -4.80
CA GLU A 321 -12.97 37.32 -6.22
C GLU A 321 -12.97 35.88 -6.72
N LEU A 322 -12.37 34.96 -5.95
CA LEU A 322 -12.38 33.53 -6.25
C LEU A 322 -13.81 32.98 -6.28
N MET A 323 -14.64 33.41 -5.33
CA MET A 323 -16.06 33.03 -5.28
C MET A 323 -16.83 33.47 -6.53
N VAL A 324 -16.53 34.66 -7.06
CA VAL A 324 -17.15 35.14 -8.31
C VAL A 324 -16.72 34.27 -9.49
N LEU A 325 -15.43 33.98 -9.64
CA LEU A 325 -14.91 33.15 -10.74
C LEU A 325 -15.49 31.71 -10.70
N ILE A 326 -15.61 31.13 -9.50
CA ILE A 326 -16.21 29.79 -9.34
C ILE A 326 -17.70 29.83 -9.73
N SER A 327 -18.45 30.83 -9.27
CA SER A 327 -19.87 30.96 -9.61
C SER A 327 -20.07 31.19 -11.12
N GLN A 328 -19.22 32.00 -11.76
CA GLN A 328 -19.28 32.18 -13.21
C GLN A 328 -19.01 30.88 -13.97
N SER A 329 -18.11 30.03 -13.46
CA SER A 329 -17.80 28.73 -14.07
C SER A 329 -18.94 27.71 -14.03
N THR A 330 -19.97 27.92 -13.19
CA THR A 330 -21.17 27.05 -13.19
C THR A 330 -22.23 27.48 -14.19
N VAL A 331 -22.16 28.74 -14.66
CA VAL A 331 -23.15 29.35 -15.56
C VAL A 331 -22.64 29.44 -16.99
N ARG A 332 -21.34 29.70 -17.18
CA ARG A 332 -20.70 29.81 -18.50
C ARG A 332 -19.26 29.31 -18.48
N ASP A 333 -18.73 29.05 -19.66
CA ASP A 333 -17.29 28.83 -19.82
C ASP A 333 -16.52 30.11 -19.47
N LEU A 334 -15.43 29.94 -18.72
CA LEU A 334 -14.49 31.00 -18.39
C LEU A 334 -13.57 31.31 -19.57
N SER A 335 -13.19 32.58 -19.72
CA SER A 335 -12.13 32.98 -20.66
C SER A 335 -10.79 32.35 -20.28
N ARG A 336 -9.79 32.41 -21.17
CA ARG A 336 -8.45 31.90 -20.85
C ARG A 336 -7.83 32.64 -19.66
N GLU A 337 -8.04 33.95 -19.60
CA GLU A 337 -7.57 34.82 -18.52
C GLU A 337 -8.27 34.48 -17.21
N GLU A 338 -9.60 34.37 -17.21
CA GLU A 338 -10.41 34.02 -16.04
C GLU A 338 -10.08 32.61 -15.52
N SER A 339 -9.89 31.64 -16.41
CA SER A 339 -9.52 30.26 -16.07
C SER A 339 -8.13 30.20 -15.43
N LYS A 340 -7.17 30.97 -15.97
CA LYS A 340 -5.83 31.08 -15.38
C LYS A 340 -5.89 31.73 -13.99
N GLN A 341 -6.64 32.81 -13.85
CA GLN A 341 -6.82 33.51 -12.57
C GLN A 341 -7.49 32.60 -11.52
N LEU A 342 -8.52 31.86 -11.92
CA LEU A 342 -9.19 30.86 -11.08
C LEU A 342 -8.20 29.79 -10.59
N GLN A 343 -7.34 29.27 -11.49
CA GLN A 343 -6.33 28.27 -11.14
C GLN A 343 -5.30 28.82 -10.16
N GLU A 344 -4.79 30.04 -10.39
CA GLU A 344 -3.81 30.68 -9.50
C GLU A 344 -4.38 30.88 -8.09
N GLN A 345 -5.60 31.41 -7.99
CA GLN A 345 -6.24 31.64 -6.69
C GLN A 345 -6.62 30.33 -5.98
N LEU A 346 -7.02 29.29 -6.72
CA LEU A 346 -7.24 27.95 -6.15
C LEU A 346 -5.94 27.31 -5.65
N LEU A 347 -4.82 27.52 -6.33
CA LEU A 347 -3.51 27.06 -5.86
C LEU A 347 -3.13 27.72 -4.54
N ASP A 348 -3.48 28.99 -4.33
CA ASP A 348 -3.25 29.65 -3.05
C ASP A 348 -4.10 29.05 -1.93
N VAL A 349 -5.36 28.71 -2.19
CA VAL A 349 -6.21 27.97 -1.24
C VAL A 349 -5.60 26.58 -0.95
N ILE A 350 -5.13 25.87 -1.97
CA ILE A 350 -4.51 24.55 -1.85
C ILE A 350 -3.25 24.61 -0.95
N LYS A 351 -2.41 25.64 -1.09
CA LYS A 351 -1.20 25.83 -0.26
C LYS A 351 -1.50 25.89 1.23
N THR A 352 -2.67 26.40 1.61
CA THR A 352 -3.07 26.48 3.02
C THR A 352 -3.46 25.13 3.62
N ILE A 353 -3.79 24.12 2.81
CA ILE A 353 -4.30 22.82 3.25
C ILE A 353 -3.24 21.74 3.02
N PRO A 354 -2.54 21.26 4.07
CA PRO A 354 -1.40 20.35 3.90
C PRO A 354 -1.72 19.08 3.10
N SER A 355 -2.91 18.50 3.26
CA SER A 355 -3.32 17.30 2.51
C SER A 355 -3.55 17.53 1.02
N LEU A 356 -3.68 18.79 0.57
CA LEU A 356 -3.81 19.14 -0.85
C LEU A 356 -2.45 19.52 -1.47
N ALA A 357 -1.36 19.51 -0.70
CA ALA A 357 -0.02 19.83 -1.22
C ALA A 357 0.42 18.94 -2.40
N ILE A 358 -0.21 17.79 -2.60
CA ILE A 358 0.02 16.91 -3.76
C ILE A 358 -0.20 17.62 -5.11
N PHE A 359 -1.12 18.60 -5.19
CA PHE A 359 -1.32 19.36 -6.43
C PHE A 359 -0.12 20.27 -6.78
N MET A 360 0.78 20.52 -5.82
CA MET A 360 1.99 21.32 -5.99
C MET A 360 3.22 20.49 -6.36
N LEU A 361 3.15 19.16 -6.26
CA LEU A 361 4.25 18.27 -6.66
C LEU A 361 4.38 18.23 -8.20
N PRO A 362 5.57 17.92 -8.75
CA PRO A 362 5.74 17.70 -10.19
C PRO A 362 4.71 16.69 -10.73
N GLY A 363 3.92 17.09 -11.73
CA GLY A 363 2.80 16.29 -12.28
C GLY A 363 1.45 16.45 -11.56
N GLY A 364 1.41 17.02 -10.35
CA GLY A 364 0.18 17.32 -9.61
C GLY A 364 -0.73 18.35 -10.30
N ALA A 365 -0.15 19.24 -11.11
CA ALA A 365 -0.90 20.18 -11.94
C ALA A 365 -1.85 19.50 -12.93
N LEU A 366 -1.58 18.25 -13.36
CA LEU A 366 -2.49 17.47 -14.20
C LEU A 366 -3.81 17.11 -13.50
N LEU A 367 -3.80 17.10 -12.17
CA LEU A 367 -4.98 16.82 -11.33
C LEU A 367 -5.80 18.09 -11.04
N LEU A 368 -5.21 19.28 -11.25
CA LEU A 368 -5.87 20.55 -10.96
C LEU A 368 -7.17 20.76 -11.76
N PRO A 369 -7.26 20.41 -13.06
CA PRO A 369 -8.52 20.51 -13.80
C PRO A 369 -9.66 19.67 -13.20
N LEU A 370 -9.35 18.46 -12.72
CA LEU A 370 -10.31 17.59 -12.03
C LEU A 370 -10.77 18.24 -10.71
N PHE A 371 -9.84 18.85 -9.98
CA PHE A 371 -10.13 19.54 -8.72
C PHE A 371 -11.06 20.73 -8.94
N VAL A 372 -10.73 21.60 -9.89
CA VAL A 372 -11.54 22.76 -10.29
C VAL A 372 -12.98 22.33 -10.62
N LYS A 373 -13.15 21.23 -11.37
CA LYS A 373 -14.47 20.70 -11.74
C LYS A 373 -15.31 20.23 -10.53
N LEU A 374 -14.67 19.90 -9.41
CA LEU A 374 -15.33 19.40 -8.21
C LEU A 374 -15.59 20.50 -7.16
N ILE A 375 -14.92 21.65 -7.25
CA ILE A 375 -15.10 22.79 -6.33
C ILE A 375 -16.54 23.31 -6.30
N PRO A 376 -17.26 23.50 -7.44
CA PRO A 376 -18.64 23.98 -7.43
C PRO A 376 -19.56 23.14 -6.55
N LYS A 377 -19.39 21.80 -6.55
CA LYS A 377 -20.19 20.87 -5.75
C LYS A 377 -20.02 21.05 -4.24
N LEU A 378 -18.95 21.74 -3.80
CA LEU A 378 -18.72 22.05 -2.38
C LEU A 378 -19.44 23.31 -1.92
N LEU A 379 -19.84 24.20 -2.82
CA LEU A 379 -20.50 25.44 -2.43
C LEU A 379 -21.96 25.19 -2.00
N PRO A 380 -22.51 26.06 -1.12
CA PRO A 380 -23.94 26.04 -0.83
C PRO A 380 -24.75 26.15 -2.13
N SER A 381 -25.92 25.50 -2.19
CA SER A 381 -26.79 25.53 -3.39
C SER A 381 -27.14 26.94 -3.86
N ALA A 382 -27.16 27.91 -2.96
CA ALA A 382 -27.37 29.34 -3.26
C ALA A 382 -26.32 29.98 -4.22
N PHE A 383 -25.27 29.25 -4.61
CA PHE A 383 -24.23 29.71 -5.52
C PHE A 383 -24.16 28.91 -6.83
N ASP A 384 -25.04 27.92 -7.00
CA ASP A 384 -25.10 27.05 -8.17
C ASP A 384 -26.55 26.97 -8.67
N ASP A 385 -26.96 27.99 -9.45
CA ASP A 385 -28.32 28.14 -9.97
C ASP A 385 -28.76 26.96 -10.86
N ASN A 386 -27.81 26.18 -11.39
CA ASN A 386 -28.07 25.03 -12.26
C ASN A 386 -27.87 23.68 -11.54
N ARG A 387 -27.76 23.67 -10.21
CA ARG A 387 -27.61 22.43 -9.46
C ARG A 387 -28.87 21.59 -9.55
N ILE A 388 -28.79 20.49 -10.29
CA ILE A 388 -29.83 19.45 -10.28
C ILE A 388 -29.82 18.83 -8.86
N GLU A 389 -30.93 18.95 -8.14
CA GLU A 389 -31.12 18.26 -6.85
C GLU A 389 -31.19 16.75 -7.11
N GLU A 390 -30.26 15.99 -6.55
CA GLU A 390 -30.31 14.50 -6.52
C GLU A 390 -31.04 14.00 -5.27
#